data_AF-A0A7W0ZZW7-F1
#
_entry.id   AF-A0A7W0ZZW7-F1
#
_cell.length_a   1.000
_cell.length_b   1.000
_cell.length_c   1.000
_cell.angle_alpha   90.00
_cell.angle_beta   90.00
_cell.angle_gamma   90.00
#
_symmetry.space_group_name_H-M   'P 1'
#
loop_
_entity.id
_entity.type
_entity.pdbx_description
1 polymer ?
#
loop_
_entity_poly.entity_id
_entity_poly.type
_entity_poly.pdbx_seq_one_letter_code
_entity_poly.pdbx_strand_id
1 'polypeptide(L)'
;MFAGCLINSHDIDPSKSKLTGSAAAIERRLRANIKAHPNLADYVKSRMVATGTSVEMHAANASTVFSTFNLDPATGKAQLSDTSDPDIGGTKLGYVRTGTEPEGVLRAALECCADEKIGIASTTAEMEKRVKVLAGATSQGEGCVRVAFELALHKGAGHNVDVAMLADLLHRIKHWGEAYADTPAQRLADAVKKPEAAKIFPALLAVGYGDNADANYYQSWMKFDPGQGANFMAKLGASGMTVEQFKIQLSRKILDPHLATLLPISAAPTQAQMLLALTIADGDGSVPSHVREFLIKAAGGTASRAFPAALNVGTLFPNGEGLILERIGLSDKAPPAPGVTIDGNADLNHDGKNESHIDVNPHKAKVTAHVLNVRERATTSSHVIGTLKKDAAVRVAGSTRNGHWSMIDFDGKVGFVSTHYLKQA
;
A
#
# COMPACT_ATOMS: atom_id res chain seq x y z
N MET A 1 -7.27 0.06 -34.97
CA MET A 1 -7.74 -0.18 -33.58
C MET A 1 -6.54 -0.21 -32.68
N PHE A 2 -6.56 0.54 -31.59
CA PHE A 2 -5.50 0.48 -30.58
C PHE A 2 -6.15 0.06 -29.26
N ALA A 3 -5.64 -1.02 -28.68
CA ALA A 3 -5.97 -1.44 -27.32
C ALA A 3 -4.75 -1.17 -26.44
N GLY A 4 -4.97 -0.50 -25.32
CA GLY A 4 -3.93 -0.07 -24.40
C GLY A 4 -4.49 0.96 -23.45
N CYS A 5 -3.83 1.17 -22.31
CA CYS A 5 -4.44 1.98 -21.27
C CYS A 5 -4.55 3.45 -21.65
N LEU A 6 -5.77 3.99 -21.59
CA LEU A 6 -6.07 5.42 -21.68
C LEU A 6 -5.55 6.10 -22.95
N ILE A 7 -5.30 5.34 -24.01
CA ILE A 7 -4.59 5.82 -25.20
C ILE A 7 -5.35 6.88 -26.01
N ASN A 8 -6.67 6.95 -25.85
CA ASN A 8 -7.52 7.99 -26.44
C ASN A 8 -7.78 9.15 -25.48
N SER A 9 -7.15 9.18 -24.30
CA SER A 9 -7.47 10.11 -23.22
C SER A 9 -6.29 11.00 -22.89
N HIS A 10 -6.56 12.28 -22.65
CA HIS A 10 -5.53 13.29 -22.37
C HIS A 10 -5.19 13.35 -20.89
N ASP A 11 -3.89 13.36 -20.56
CA ASP A 11 -3.47 13.66 -19.19
C ASP A 11 -3.49 15.17 -18.96
N ILE A 12 -4.31 15.62 -18.01
CA ILE A 12 -4.54 17.03 -17.74
C ILE A 12 -4.02 17.31 -16.33
N ASP A 13 -2.86 17.94 -16.24
CA ASP A 13 -2.19 18.25 -14.97
C ASP A 13 -2.78 19.55 -14.36
N PRO A 14 -3.48 19.48 -13.22
CA PRO A 14 -4.09 20.65 -12.59
C PRO A 14 -3.04 21.69 -12.14
N SER A 15 -1.83 21.26 -11.79
CA SER A 15 -0.76 22.16 -11.32
C SER A 15 -0.22 23.05 -12.45
N LYS A 16 -0.31 22.59 -13.70
CA LYS A 16 0.16 23.31 -14.89
C LYS A 16 -0.95 24.04 -15.63
N SER A 17 -2.20 23.59 -15.47
CA SER A 17 -3.33 24.03 -16.29
C SER A 17 -4.01 25.31 -15.79
N LYS A 18 -3.74 25.76 -14.54
CA LYS A 18 -4.30 26.99 -13.94
C LYS A 18 -5.82 27.12 -14.18
N LEU A 19 -6.59 26.12 -13.77
CA LEU A 19 -8.02 25.97 -14.13
C LEU A 19 -8.97 26.82 -13.27
N THR A 20 -8.65 28.11 -13.09
CA THR A 20 -9.44 29.05 -12.28
C THR A 20 -9.88 30.28 -13.08
N GLY A 21 -10.99 30.91 -12.68
CA GLY A 21 -11.54 32.11 -13.32
C GLY A 21 -12.80 31.82 -14.12
N SER A 22 -13.06 32.60 -15.17
CA SER A 22 -14.28 32.44 -15.98
C SER A 22 -14.27 31.14 -16.79
N ALA A 23 -15.45 30.60 -17.08
CA ALA A 23 -15.61 29.39 -17.90
C ALA A 23 -14.83 29.48 -19.22
N ALA A 24 -14.98 30.58 -19.96
CA ALA A 24 -14.25 30.79 -21.21
C ALA A 24 -12.72 30.80 -21.03
N ALA A 25 -12.20 31.30 -19.90
CA ALA A 25 -10.77 31.26 -19.62
C ALA A 25 -10.29 29.83 -19.31
N ILE A 26 -11.09 29.07 -18.55
CA ILE A 26 -10.82 27.67 -18.24
C ILE A 26 -10.82 26.81 -19.51
N GLU A 27 -11.85 26.93 -20.34
CA GLU A 27 -11.96 26.18 -21.61
C GLU A 27 -10.77 26.47 -22.54
N ARG A 28 -10.37 27.74 -22.68
CA ARG A 28 -9.17 28.10 -23.45
C ARG A 28 -7.90 27.44 -22.91
N ARG A 29 -7.73 27.39 -21.59
CA ARG A 29 -6.55 26.77 -20.95
C ARG A 29 -6.56 25.26 -21.10
N LEU A 30 -7.72 24.61 -20.97
CA LEU A 30 -7.87 23.18 -21.24
C LEU A 30 -7.49 22.85 -22.70
N ARG A 31 -8.05 23.58 -23.67
CA ARG A 31 -7.71 23.39 -25.09
C ARG A 31 -6.22 23.57 -25.36
N ALA A 32 -5.59 24.58 -24.73
CA ALA A 32 -4.15 24.79 -24.85
C ALA A 32 -3.34 23.63 -24.23
N ASN A 33 -3.76 23.11 -23.09
CA ASN A 33 -3.10 21.99 -22.42
C ASN A 33 -3.19 20.69 -23.24
N ILE A 34 -4.40 20.34 -23.71
CA ILE A 34 -4.65 19.19 -24.59
C ILE A 34 -3.77 19.27 -25.84
N LYS A 35 -3.73 20.44 -26.49
CA LYS A 35 -2.91 20.66 -27.69
C LYS A 35 -1.41 20.51 -27.41
N ALA A 36 -0.94 20.90 -26.23
CA ALA A 36 0.47 20.81 -25.85
C ALA A 36 0.91 19.38 -25.46
N HIS A 37 -0.04 18.51 -25.12
CA HIS A 37 0.20 17.17 -24.61
C HIS A 37 -0.66 16.13 -25.36
N PRO A 38 -0.40 15.91 -26.66
CA PRO A 38 -1.20 14.96 -27.44
C PRO A 38 -1.11 13.56 -26.85
N ASN A 39 -2.24 12.87 -26.79
CA ASN A 39 -2.27 11.44 -26.45
C ASN A 39 -1.78 10.57 -27.62
N LEU A 40 -1.73 9.25 -27.40
CA LEU A 40 -1.27 8.31 -28.44
C LEU A 40 -2.20 8.32 -29.67
N ALA A 41 -3.51 8.40 -29.47
CA ALA A 41 -4.50 8.47 -30.55
C ALA A 41 -4.26 9.69 -31.46
N ASP A 42 -3.99 10.86 -30.88
CA ASP A 42 -3.73 12.09 -31.63
C ASP A 42 -2.38 12.06 -32.34
N TYR A 43 -1.36 11.49 -31.70
CA TYR A 43 -0.09 11.22 -32.37
C TYR A 43 -0.29 10.34 -33.61
N VAL A 44 -1.01 9.23 -33.48
CA VAL A 44 -1.28 8.33 -34.62
C VAL A 44 -2.08 9.04 -35.72
N LYS A 45 -3.15 9.77 -35.39
CA LYS A 45 -3.91 10.58 -36.36
C LYS A 45 -2.98 11.54 -37.12
N SER A 46 -2.04 12.19 -36.43
CA SER A 46 -1.08 13.10 -37.09
C SER A 46 -0.18 12.38 -38.11
N ARG A 47 0.23 11.14 -37.80
CA ARG A 47 1.02 10.30 -38.72
C ARG A 47 0.20 9.81 -39.91
N MET A 48 -1.08 9.50 -39.69
CA MET A 48 -1.99 9.10 -40.77
C MET A 48 -2.18 10.24 -41.77
N VAL A 49 -2.42 11.47 -41.29
CA VAL A 49 -2.49 12.67 -42.13
C VAL A 49 -1.19 12.88 -42.90
N ALA A 50 -0.03 12.81 -42.22
CA ALA A 50 1.27 13.01 -42.84
C ALA A 50 1.63 11.96 -43.92
N THR A 51 1.02 10.79 -43.86
CA THR A 51 1.25 9.68 -44.81
C THR A 51 0.16 9.56 -45.87
N GLY A 52 -0.88 10.41 -45.84
CA GLY A 52 -2.05 10.28 -46.71
C GLY A 52 -2.91 9.04 -46.42
N THR A 53 -2.76 8.43 -45.24
CA THR A 53 -3.53 7.25 -44.82
C THR A 53 -4.93 7.67 -44.38
N SER A 54 -5.96 7.18 -45.06
CA SER A 54 -7.37 7.47 -44.75
C SER A 54 -8.09 6.22 -44.24
N VAL A 55 -7.88 5.88 -42.98
CA VAL A 55 -8.53 4.74 -42.29
C VAL A 55 -9.25 5.25 -41.04
N GLU A 56 -10.37 4.63 -40.68
CA GLU A 56 -11.08 4.92 -39.42
C GLU A 56 -10.26 4.42 -38.22
N MET A 57 -10.05 5.28 -37.22
CA MET A 57 -9.29 4.94 -36.02
C MET A 57 -10.19 4.94 -34.79
N HIS A 58 -10.22 3.82 -34.06
CA HIS A 58 -10.79 3.75 -32.72
C HIS A 58 -9.71 3.40 -31.69
N ALA A 59 -9.83 4.01 -30.52
CA ALA A 59 -8.89 3.91 -29.41
C ALA A 59 -9.64 3.97 -28.08
N ALA A 60 -9.12 3.30 -27.05
CA ALA A 60 -9.77 3.16 -25.76
C ALA A 60 -9.70 4.46 -24.94
N ASN A 61 -10.84 4.87 -24.36
CA ASN A 61 -10.95 5.95 -23.39
C ASN A 61 -10.45 5.55 -22.00
N ALA A 62 -10.30 4.25 -21.72
CA ALA A 62 -9.93 3.69 -20.43
C ALA A 62 -8.79 2.68 -20.51
N SER A 63 -8.38 2.19 -19.34
CA SER A 63 -7.47 1.07 -19.19
C SER A 63 -8.05 -0.20 -19.79
N THR A 64 -7.32 -0.84 -20.70
CA THR A 64 -7.80 -2.06 -21.35
C THR A 64 -6.67 -3.03 -21.69
N VAL A 65 -7.02 -4.31 -21.77
CA VAL A 65 -6.17 -5.42 -22.23
C VAL A 65 -6.48 -5.75 -23.69
N PHE A 66 -5.59 -6.54 -24.32
CA PHE A 66 -5.74 -6.93 -25.72
C PHE A 66 -7.07 -7.66 -26.00
N SER A 67 -7.63 -8.38 -25.03
CA SER A 67 -8.88 -9.14 -25.21
C SER A 67 -10.14 -8.29 -25.40
N THR A 68 -10.10 -6.98 -25.16
CA THR A 68 -11.25 -6.09 -25.47
C THR A 68 -11.33 -5.76 -26.96
N PHE A 69 -10.30 -6.09 -27.73
CA PHE A 69 -10.37 -6.04 -29.18
C PHE A 69 -11.23 -7.21 -29.68
N ASN A 70 -12.29 -6.91 -30.42
CA ASN A 70 -13.11 -7.94 -31.05
C ASN A 70 -13.68 -7.44 -32.39
N LEU A 71 -14.27 -8.35 -33.17
CA LEU A 71 -15.07 -8.01 -34.34
C LEU A 71 -16.54 -7.96 -33.92
N ASP A 72 -17.25 -6.90 -34.29
CA ASP A 72 -18.70 -6.85 -34.19
C ASP A 72 -19.29 -7.92 -35.12
N PRO A 73 -20.02 -8.93 -34.59
CA PRO A 73 -20.58 -9.99 -35.42
C PRO A 73 -21.66 -9.51 -36.38
N ALA A 74 -22.31 -8.38 -36.11
CA ALA A 74 -23.36 -7.82 -36.98
C ALA A 74 -22.77 -7.06 -38.18
N THR A 75 -21.67 -6.33 -37.98
CA THR A 75 -21.09 -5.47 -39.02
C THR A 75 -19.77 -5.99 -39.60
N GLY A 76 -19.14 -6.98 -38.96
CA GLY A 76 -17.81 -7.48 -39.30
C GLY A 76 -16.68 -6.48 -39.03
N LYS A 77 -16.98 -5.33 -38.41
CA LYS A 77 -16.00 -4.28 -38.14
C LYS A 77 -15.26 -4.55 -36.83
N ALA A 78 -13.98 -4.18 -36.79
CA ALA A 78 -13.21 -4.21 -35.55
C ALA A 78 -13.70 -3.14 -34.58
N GLN A 79 -13.90 -3.52 -33.32
CA GLN A 79 -14.37 -2.66 -32.24
C GLN A 79 -13.59 -2.90 -30.94
N LEU A 80 -13.70 -1.94 -30.01
CA LEU A 80 -13.32 -2.13 -28.62
C LEU A 80 -14.60 -2.32 -27.84
N SER A 81 -14.76 -3.48 -27.22
CA SER A 81 -15.90 -3.77 -26.37
C SER A 81 -15.44 -4.58 -25.18
N ASP A 82 -15.77 -4.10 -24.00
CA ASP A 82 -15.65 -4.83 -22.75
C ASP A 82 -17.07 -4.98 -22.19
N THR A 83 -17.44 -6.19 -21.75
CA THR A 83 -18.74 -6.41 -21.11
C THR A 83 -18.93 -5.57 -19.85
N SER A 84 -17.83 -5.23 -19.17
CA SER A 84 -17.83 -4.38 -17.98
C SER A 84 -17.71 -2.89 -18.30
N ASP A 85 -17.35 -2.54 -19.54
CA ASP A 85 -17.24 -1.15 -20.02
C ASP A 85 -17.59 -1.06 -21.52
N PRO A 86 -18.89 -1.13 -21.88
CA PRO A 86 -19.32 -1.31 -23.27
C PRO A 86 -19.00 -0.10 -24.17
N ASP A 87 -18.84 1.09 -23.58
CA ASP A 87 -18.57 2.33 -24.31
C ASP A 87 -17.09 2.74 -24.31
N ILE A 88 -16.18 1.82 -23.97
CA ILE A 88 -14.74 2.08 -23.85
C ILE A 88 -14.11 2.71 -25.11
N GLY A 89 -14.61 2.39 -26.30
CA GLY A 89 -14.17 2.98 -27.58
C GLY A 89 -15.03 4.14 -28.10
N GLY A 90 -16.04 4.58 -27.33
CA GLY A 90 -17.06 5.54 -27.74
C GLY A 90 -16.59 7.00 -27.75
N THR A 91 -17.53 7.90 -28.05
CA THR A 91 -17.29 9.35 -27.96
C THR A 91 -17.04 9.77 -26.50
N LYS A 92 -16.32 10.87 -26.27
CA LYS A 92 -16.08 11.38 -24.91
C LYS A 92 -17.37 11.65 -24.14
N LEU A 93 -18.36 12.29 -24.78
CA LEU A 93 -19.66 12.54 -24.14
C LEU A 93 -20.43 11.26 -23.87
N GLY A 94 -20.35 10.27 -24.77
CA GLY A 94 -20.89 8.93 -24.51
C GLY A 94 -20.22 8.31 -23.29
N TYR A 95 -18.89 8.36 -23.22
CA TYR A 95 -18.12 7.79 -22.13
C TYR A 95 -18.40 8.45 -20.76
N VAL A 96 -18.66 9.76 -20.73
CA VAL A 96 -19.15 10.45 -19.51
C VAL A 96 -20.50 9.90 -19.04
N ARG A 97 -21.36 9.45 -19.96
CA ARG A 97 -22.72 8.95 -19.65
C ARG A 97 -22.76 7.51 -19.17
N THR A 98 -21.79 6.69 -19.57
CA THR A 98 -21.91 5.23 -19.45
C THR A 98 -20.62 4.51 -19.07
N GLY A 99 -19.46 5.15 -19.22
CA GLY A 99 -18.17 4.56 -18.88
C GLY A 99 -18.08 4.16 -17.41
N THR A 100 -17.31 3.12 -17.15
CA THR A 100 -17.18 2.52 -15.81
C THR A 100 -15.80 2.68 -15.19
N GLU A 101 -14.74 2.89 -15.99
CA GLU A 101 -13.38 3.09 -15.50
C GLU A 101 -13.17 4.54 -15.00
N PRO A 102 -12.84 4.77 -13.72
CA PRO A 102 -12.84 6.11 -13.13
C PRO A 102 -11.89 7.10 -13.81
N GLU A 103 -10.66 6.71 -14.10
CA GLU A 103 -9.64 7.59 -14.67
C GLU A 103 -10.04 8.05 -16.08
N GLY A 104 -10.52 7.13 -16.92
CA GLY A 104 -11.01 7.38 -18.26
C GLY A 104 -12.24 8.28 -18.26
N VAL A 105 -13.20 8.04 -17.37
CA VAL A 105 -14.43 8.85 -17.27
C VAL A 105 -14.11 10.29 -16.86
N LEU A 106 -13.21 10.49 -15.88
CA LEU A 106 -12.80 11.83 -15.46
C LEU A 106 -12.05 12.58 -16.57
N ARG A 107 -11.17 11.89 -17.32
CA ARG A 107 -10.52 12.49 -18.50
C ARG A 107 -11.53 12.86 -19.57
N ALA A 108 -12.49 11.98 -19.86
CA ALA A 108 -13.53 12.28 -20.84
C ALA A 108 -14.36 13.51 -20.45
N ALA A 109 -14.68 13.67 -19.17
CA ALA A 109 -15.38 14.86 -18.67
C ALA A 109 -14.54 16.14 -18.85
N LEU A 110 -13.24 16.12 -18.55
CA LEU A 110 -12.35 17.26 -18.79
C LEU A 110 -12.21 17.60 -20.29
N GLU A 111 -12.13 16.58 -21.14
CA GLU A 111 -12.09 16.77 -22.60
C GLU A 111 -13.42 17.33 -23.13
N CYS A 112 -14.57 16.87 -22.62
CA CYS A 112 -15.87 17.47 -22.92
C CYS A 112 -15.98 18.93 -22.47
N CYS A 113 -15.39 19.30 -21.32
CA CYS A 113 -15.30 20.69 -20.91
C CYS A 113 -14.48 21.54 -21.90
N ALA A 114 -13.46 20.96 -22.54
CA ALA A 114 -12.61 21.67 -23.49
C ALA A 114 -13.23 21.80 -24.89
N ASP A 115 -14.11 20.87 -25.25
CA ASP A 115 -14.75 20.78 -26.56
C ASP A 115 -15.62 22.02 -26.85
N GLU A 116 -15.49 22.59 -28.06
CA GLU A 116 -16.17 23.84 -28.44
C GLU A 116 -17.68 23.69 -28.65
N LYS A 117 -18.16 22.46 -28.92
CA LYS A 117 -19.58 22.16 -29.13
C LYS A 117 -20.25 21.69 -27.84
N ILE A 118 -19.50 21.07 -26.93
CA ILE A 118 -20.03 20.56 -25.65
C ILE A 118 -19.82 21.59 -24.55
N GLY A 119 -18.57 21.98 -24.28
CA GLY A 119 -18.20 22.95 -23.26
C GLY A 119 -18.56 22.54 -21.82
N ILE A 120 -18.28 23.43 -20.88
CA ILE A 120 -18.46 23.18 -19.45
C ILE A 120 -19.94 22.97 -19.07
N ALA A 121 -20.85 23.75 -19.66
CA ALA A 121 -22.26 23.72 -19.28
C ALA A 121 -22.95 22.39 -19.64
N SER A 122 -22.78 21.90 -20.87
CA SER A 122 -23.36 20.61 -21.26
C SER A 122 -22.69 19.44 -20.56
N THR A 123 -21.38 19.52 -20.30
CA THR A 123 -20.68 18.51 -19.49
C THR A 123 -21.26 18.43 -18.08
N THR A 124 -21.50 19.58 -17.44
CA THR A 124 -22.13 19.67 -16.12
C THR A 124 -23.49 18.96 -16.11
N ALA A 125 -24.35 19.26 -17.08
CA ALA A 125 -25.68 18.66 -17.17
C ALA A 125 -25.64 17.13 -17.34
N GLU A 126 -24.68 16.59 -18.08
CA GLU A 126 -24.51 15.14 -18.23
C GLU A 126 -23.94 14.48 -16.96
N MET A 127 -22.99 15.13 -16.27
CA MET A 127 -22.47 14.65 -14.98
C MET A 127 -23.59 14.61 -13.92
N GLU A 128 -24.45 15.63 -13.84
CA GLU A 128 -25.60 15.66 -12.94
C GLU A 128 -26.58 14.51 -13.20
N LYS A 129 -26.85 14.19 -14.48
CA LYS A 129 -27.64 13.02 -14.85
C LYS A 129 -26.95 11.73 -14.45
N ARG A 130 -25.64 11.61 -14.72
CA ARG A 130 -24.84 10.42 -14.42
C ARG A 130 -24.83 10.11 -12.92
N VAL A 131 -24.64 11.11 -12.06
CA VAL A 131 -24.70 10.92 -10.59
C VAL A 131 -26.02 10.29 -10.15
N LYS A 132 -27.16 10.72 -10.72
CA LYS A 132 -28.48 10.14 -10.40
C LYS A 132 -28.59 8.68 -10.84
N VAL A 133 -28.07 8.35 -12.03
CA VAL A 133 -28.04 6.97 -12.54
C VAL A 133 -27.20 6.08 -11.65
N LEU A 134 -26.05 6.58 -11.18
CA LEU A 134 -25.11 5.81 -10.38
C LEU A 134 -25.47 5.70 -8.88
N ALA A 135 -26.61 6.26 -8.45
CA ALA A 135 -27.02 6.19 -7.04
C ALA A 135 -27.14 4.75 -6.49
N GLY A 136 -27.42 3.78 -7.37
CA GLY A 136 -27.45 2.34 -7.07
C GLY A 136 -26.27 1.55 -7.65
N ALA A 137 -25.13 2.20 -7.92
CA ALA A 137 -23.96 1.53 -8.50
C ALA A 137 -23.49 0.36 -7.63
N THR A 138 -23.23 -0.77 -8.28
CA THR A 138 -22.78 -2.02 -7.65
C THR A 138 -21.31 -2.35 -7.95
N SER A 139 -20.66 -1.57 -8.81
CA SER A 139 -19.24 -1.74 -9.18
C SER A 139 -18.35 -0.61 -8.63
N GLN A 140 -17.04 -0.90 -8.45
CA GLN A 140 -16.11 0.00 -7.75
C GLN A 140 -15.89 1.24 -8.59
N GLY A 141 -15.69 1.00 -9.89
CA GLY A 141 -15.45 2.02 -10.86
C GLY A 141 -16.59 3.02 -10.86
N GLU A 142 -17.83 2.53 -10.97
CA GLU A 142 -19.01 3.40 -10.94
C GLU A 142 -19.22 4.11 -9.59
N GLY A 143 -18.94 3.45 -8.47
CA GLY A 143 -18.95 4.08 -7.15
C GLY A 143 -17.95 5.24 -7.06
N CYS A 144 -16.72 5.03 -7.52
CA CYS A 144 -15.68 6.05 -7.59
C CYS A 144 -16.06 7.19 -8.54
N VAL A 145 -16.58 6.89 -9.73
CA VAL A 145 -17.06 7.88 -10.71
C VAL A 145 -18.15 8.76 -10.09
N ARG A 146 -19.15 8.15 -9.46
CA ARG A 146 -20.23 8.90 -8.80
C ARG A 146 -19.69 9.88 -7.79
N VAL A 147 -18.86 9.43 -6.86
CA VAL A 147 -18.32 10.26 -5.77
C VAL A 147 -17.46 11.37 -6.33
N ALA A 148 -16.61 11.08 -7.31
CA ALA A 148 -15.77 12.09 -7.94
C ALA A 148 -16.63 13.16 -8.63
N PHE A 149 -17.69 12.77 -9.32
CA PHE A 149 -18.64 13.72 -9.92
C PHE A 149 -19.39 14.52 -8.84
N GLU A 150 -19.85 13.90 -7.76
CA GLU A 150 -20.49 14.59 -6.62
C GLU A 150 -19.56 15.57 -5.87
N LEU A 151 -18.24 15.37 -5.96
CA LEU A 151 -17.25 16.29 -5.40
C LEU A 151 -16.95 17.45 -6.36
N ALA A 152 -16.87 17.19 -7.65
CA ALA A 152 -16.63 18.20 -8.69
C ALA A 152 -17.87 19.05 -8.99
N LEU A 153 -19.08 18.51 -8.83
CA LEU A 153 -20.33 19.26 -8.90
C LEU A 153 -20.54 19.95 -7.53
N HIS A 154 -20.25 21.26 -7.47
CA HIS A 154 -20.47 22.05 -6.25
C HIS A 154 -21.92 21.93 -5.71
N LYS A 155 -22.12 22.22 -4.42
CA LYS A 155 -23.46 22.27 -3.81
C LYS A 155 -24.23 23.51 -4.29
N GLY A 156 -25.19 23.31 -5.18
CA GLY A 156 -26.21 24.30 -5.55
C GLY A 156 -26.69 24.12 -7.00
N ALA A 157 -28.00 24.23 -7.24
CA ALA A 157 -28.55 24.14 -8.59
C ALA A 157 -27.99 25.28 -9.48
N GLY A 158 -27.55 24.94 -10.70
CA GLY A 158 -27.13 25.92 -11.71
C GLY A 158 -25.65 26.33 -11.66
N HIS A 159 -24.83 25.70 -10.82
CA HIS A 159 -23.38 25.88 -10.84
C HIS A 159 -22.71 24.89 -11.81
N ASN A 160 -21.80 25.40 -12.64
CA ASN A 160 -20.96 24.55 -13.48
C ASN A 160 -20.08 23.62 -12.65
N VAL A 161 -19.67 22.51 -13.25
CA VAL A 161 -18.63 21.63 -12.71
C VAL A 161 -17.37 22.43 -12.36
N ASP A 162 -16.81 22.15 -11.18
CA ASP A 162 -15.49 22.63 -10.77
C ASP A 162 -14.43 21.83 -11.53
N VAL A 163 -14.00 22.39 -12.66
CA VAL A 163 -12.98 21.77 -13.54
C VAL A 163 -11.65 21.61 -12.82
N ALA A 164 -11.29 22.50 -11.89
CA ALA A 164 -10.06 22.37 -11.12
C ALA A 164 -10.14 21.20 -10.14
N MET A 165 -11.28 21.05 -9.46
CA MET A 165 -11.55 19.88 -8.62
C MET A 165 -11.56 18.59 -9.44
N LEU A 166 -12.22 18.58 -10.61
CA LEU A 166 -12.27 17.41 -11.48
C LEU A 166 -10.86 16.97 -11.93
N ALA A 167 -10.00 17.92 -12.31
CA ALA A 167 -8.61 17.65 -12.65
C ALA A 167 -7.78 17.20 -11.43
N ASP A 168 -8.00 17.76 -10.25
CA ASP A 168 -7.34 17.29 -9.01
C ASP A 168 -7.77 15.88 -8.62
N LEU A 169 -9.05 15.53 -8.78
CA LEU A 169 -9.59 14.21 -8.51
C LEU A 169 -9.01 13.16 -9.46
N LEU A 170 -8.85 13.49 -10.74
CA LEU A 170 -8.28 12.60 -11.76
C LEU A 170 -6.94 11.99 -11.30
N HIS A 171 -6.07 12.79 -10.70
CA HIS A 171 -4.74 12.32 -10.25
C HIS A 171 -4.77 11.50 -8.95
N ARG A 172 -5.88 11.56 -8.20
CA ARG A 172 -6.06 10.87 -6.92
C ARG A 172 -6.92 9.61 -7.04
N ILE A 173 -7.85 9.56 -8.00
CA ILE A 173 -8.88 8.52 -8.11
C ILE A 173 -8.31 7.13 -8.37
N LYS A 174 -7.16 7.04 -9.04
CA LYS A 174 -6.42 5.78 -9.24
C LYS A 174 -5.99 5.11 -7.93
N HIS A 175 -6.00 5.84 -6.82
CA HIS A 175 -5.68 5.33 -5.49
C HIS A 175 -6.94 5.05 -4.65
N TRP A 176 -8.14 5.28 -5.21
CA TRP A 176 -9.42 4.99 -4.58
C TRP A 176 -9.90 3.57 -4.90
N GLY A 177 -9.45 3.00 -6.03
CA GLY A 177 -9.78 1.66 -6.52
C GLY A 177 -8.63 0.65 -6.43
N GLU A 178 -8.98 -0.65 -6.43
CA GLU A 178 -8.11 -1.84 -6.46
C GLU A 178 -7.25 -2.13 -5.20
N ALA A 179 -7.87 -2.90 -4.29
CA ALA A 179 -7.23 -3.53 -3.13
C ALA A 179 -6.45 -4.82 -3.48
N TYR A 180 -5.83 -4.92 -4.65
CA TYR A 180 -5.04 -6.10 -5.04
C TYR A 180 -3.54 -5.79 -5.20
N ALA A 181 -2.77 -6.72 -4.64
CA ALA A 181 -1.32 -6.89 -4.61
C ALA A 181 -0.45 -5.89 -3.82
N ASP A 182 -0.61 -4.57 -3.91
CA ASP A 182 0.46 -3.69 -3.36
C ASP A 182 0.02 -2.39 -2.69
N THR A 183 -1.27 -2.07 -2.59
CA THR A 183 -1.75 -0.72 -2.19
C THR A 183 -2.12 -0.65 -0.70
N PRO A 184 -1.16 -0.40 0.23
CA PRO A 184 -1.44 -0.32 1.66
C PRO A 184 -2.33 0.89 1.92
N ALA A 185 -3.26 0.78 2.87
CA ALA A 185 -4.19 1.83 3.30
C ALA A 185 -3.60 3.26 3.36
N GLN A 186 -2.29 3.39 3.60
CA GLN A 186 -1.54 4.63 3.47
C GLN A 186 -1.77 5.37 2.13
N ARG A 187 -1.67 4.68 0.98
CA ARG A 187 -1.80 5.30 -0.35
C ARG A 187 -3.19 5.90 -0.56
N LEU A 188 -4.24 5.16 -0.19
CA LEU A 188 -5.61 5.67 -0.21
C LEU A 188 -5.76 6.87 0.72
N ALA A 189 -5.28 6.75 1.97
CA ALA A 189 -5.34 7.83 2.94
C ALA A 189 -4.56 9.10 2.51
N ASP A 190 -3.50 8.96 1.71
CA ASP A 190 -2.74 10.09 1.15
C ASP A 190 -3.42 10.71 -0.08
N ALA A 191 -4.23 9.94 -0.81
CA ALA A 191 -5.02 10.40 -1.95
C ALA A 191 -6.36 11.06 -1.55
N VAL A 192 -6.73 11.07 -0.28
CA VAL A 192 -7.97 11.67 0.23
C VAL A 192 -7.68 12.95 0.99
N LYS A 193 -8.50 14.00 0.79
CA LYS A 193 -8.43 15.24 1.57
C LYS A 193 -9.48 15.21 2.70
N LYS A 194 -9.16 15.82 3.84
CA LYS A 194 -10.01 15.80 5.05
C LYS A 194 -11.48 16.20 4.81
N PRO A 195 -11.80 17.27 4.03
CA PRO A 195 -13.20 17.65 3.77
C PRO A 195 -13.98 16.64 2.93
N GLU A 196 -13.29 15.75 2.22
CA GLU A 196 -13.87 14.81 1.25
C GLU A 196 -14.04 13.40 1.85
N ALA A 197 -13.27 13.09 2.90
CA ALA A 197 -13.23 11.76 3.52
C ALA A 197 -14.61 11.22 3.90
N ALA A 198 -15.48 12.07 4.46
CA ALA A 198 -16.83 11.71 4.87
C ALA A 198 -17.78 11.38 3.70
N LYS A 199 -17.40 11.68 2.46
CA LYS A 199 -18.12 11.24 1.25
C LYS A 199 -17.45 10.03 0.61
N ILE A 200 -16.12 10.04 0.52
CA ILE A 200 -15.35 9.02 -0.19
C ILE A 200 -15.45 7.66 0.50
N PHE A 201 -15.10 7.56 1.79
CA PHE A 201 -15.04 6.25 2.45
C PHE A 201 -16.40 5.54 2.54
N PRO A 202 -17.51 6.20 2.91
CA PRO A 202 -18.82 5.54 2.90
C PRO A 202 -19.22 5.02 1.53
N ALA A 203 -18.88 5.74 0.46
CA ALA A 203 -19.21 5.31 -0.89
C ALA A 203 -18.33 4.14 -1.37
N LEU A 204 -17.05 4.10 -0.99
CA LEU A 204 -16.19 2.93 -1.25
C LEU A 204 -16.68 1.68 -0.51
N LEU A 205 -17.16 1.85 0.74
CA LEU A 205 -17.71 0.78 1.56
C LEU A 205 -19.09 0.29 1.06
N ALA A 206 -19.91 1.17 0.48
CA ALA A 206 -21.26 0.84 0.03
C ALA A 206 -21.31 -0.20 -1.09
N VAL A 207 -20.22 -0.34 -1.86
CA VAL A 207 -20.14 -1.22 -3.03
C VAL A 207 -19.69 -2.65 -2.64
N GLY A 208 -19.10 -2.84 -1.45
CA GLY A 208 -18.83 -4.14 -0.84
C GLY A 208 -17.78 -5.00 -1.57
N TYR A 209 -16.52 -4.95 -1.10
CA TYR A 209 -15.39 -5.71 -1.69
C TYR A 209 -14.91 -6.89 -0.83
N GLY A 210 -15.72 -7.29 0.14
CA GLY A 210 -15.35 -8.26 1.17
C GLY A 210 -14.58 -7.63 2.33
N ASP A 211 -14.51 -8.36 3.44
CA ASP A 211 -14.04 -7.80 4.71
C ASP A 211 -12.57 -7.34 4.69
N ASN A 212 -11.72 -7.90 3.82
CA ASN A 212 -10.32 -7.50 3.65
C ASN A 212 -10.20 -6.08 3.11
N ALA A 213 -10.95 -5.76 2.06
CA ALA A 213 -10.96 -4.43 1.46
C ALA A 213 -11.59 -3.40 2.40
N ASP A 214 -12.69 -3.77 3.08
CA ASP A 214 -13.35 -2.93 4.06
C ASP A 214 -12.42 -2.58 5.23
N ALA A 215 -11.64 -3.55 5.74
CA ALA A 215 -10.63 -3.31 6.77
C ALA A 215 -9.60 -2.26 6.30
N ASN A 216 -9.16 -2.31 5.05
CA ASN A 216 -8.26 -1.30 4.50
C ASN A 216 -8.90 0.07 4.35
N TYR A 217 -10.18 0.15 3.97
CA TYR A 217 -10.90 1.42 3.90
C TYR A 217 -11.05 2.04 5.29
N TYR A 218 -11.45 1.26 6.30
CA TYR A 218 -11.55 1.79 7.66
C TYR A 218 -10.18 2.18 8.23
N GLN A 219 -9.15 1.36 8.03
CA GLN A 219 -7.77 1.72 8.39
C GLN A 219 -7.36 3.04 7.74
N SER A 220 -7.65 3.25 6.45
CA SER A 220 -7.35 4.50 5.73
C SER A 220 -8.12 5.68 6.31
N TRP A 221 -9.40 5.47 6.64
CA TRP A 221 -10.29 6.49 7.17
C TRP A 221 -9.86 6.96 8.57
N MET A 222 -9.24 6.09 9.37
CA MET A 222 -8.71 6.46 10.69
C MET A 222 -7.75 7.66 10.67
N LYS A 223 -7.05 7.91 9.54
CA LYS A 223 -6.24 9.13 9.35
C LYS A 223 -7.04 10.43 9.55
N PHE A 224 -8.34 10.39 9.24
CA PHE A 224 -9.23 11.55 9.30
C PHE A 224 -10.24 11.46 10.45
N ASP A 225 -10.65 10.24 10.81
CA ASP A 225 -11.63 9.94 11.85
C ASP A 225 -11.17 8.75 12.70
N PRO A 226 -10.47 8.98 13.82
CA PRO A 226 -10.06 7.92 14.73
C PRO A 226 -11.22 7.07 15.28
N GLY A 227 -12.46 7.55 15.21
CA GLY A 227 -13.66 6.81 15.61
C GLY A 227 -13.90 5.54 14.78
N GLN A 228 -13.27 5.43 13.61
CA GLN A 228 -13.38 4.26 12.74
C GLN A 228 -12.56 3.05 13.24
N GLY A 229 -11.79 3.18 14.33
CA GLY A 229 -10.99 2.08 14.88
C GLY A 229 -11.80 0.83 15.24
N ALA A 230 -13.02 1.00 15.76
CA ALA A 230 -13.90 -0.13 16.07
C ALA A 230 -14.34 -0.89 14.80
N ASN A 231 -14.71 -0.15 13.75
CA ASN A 231 -15.12 -0.73 12.47
C ASN A 231 -13.94 -1.43 11.77
N PHE A 232 -12.74 -0.84 11.83
CA PHE A 232 -11.51 -1.47 11.37
C PHE A 232 -11.26 -2.80 12.07
N MET A 233 -11.30 -2.84 13.41
CA MET A 233 -11.07 -4.08 14.15
C MET A 233 -12.14 -5.13 13.90
N ALA A 234 -13.40 -4.73 13.71
CA ALA A 234 -14.48 -5.64 13.34
C ALA A 234 -14.22 -6.30 11.98
N LYS A 235 -13.88 -5.52 10.96
CA LYS A 235 -13.59 -6.02 9.61
C LYS A 235 -12.30 -6.83 9.55
N LEU A 236 -11.26 -6.42 10.29
CA LEU A 236 -10.04 -7.21 10.43
C LEU A 236 -10.34 -8.58 11.07
N GLY A 237 -11.21 -8.65 12.08
CA GLY A 237 -11.63 -9.92 12.69
C GLY A 237 -12.42 -10.83 11.76
N ALA A 238 -13.24 -10.26 10.88
CA ALA A 238 -14.04 -11.01 9.90
C ALA A 238 -13.23 -11.44 8.66
N SER A 239 -12.08 -10.80 8.40
CA SER A 239 -11.24 -11.01 7.21
C SER A 239 -10.73 -12.44 7.01
N GLY A 240 -10.56 -13.21 8.09
CA GLY A 240 -9.91 -14.53 8.06
C GLY A 240 -8.44 -14.49 7.62
N MET A 241 -7.81 -13.32 7.58
CA MET A 241 -6.41 -13.17 7.16
C MET A 241 -5.43 -13.74 8.19
N THR A 242 -4.32 -14.25 7.67
CA THR A 242 -3.10 -14.55 8.44
C THR A 242 -2.23 -13.30 8.59
N VAL A 243 -1.24 -13.36 9.49
CA VAL A 243 -0.22 -12.31 9.68
C VAL A 243 0.45 -11.95 8.36
N GLU A 244 0.88 -12.93 7.55
CA GLU A 244 1.55 -12.66 6.26
C GLU A 244 0.67 -11.91 5.27
N GLN A 245 -0.61 -12.29 5.19
CA GLN A 245 -1.57 -11.62 4.30
C GLN A 245 -1.87 -10.20 4.78
N PHE A 246 -2.03 -10.00 6.09
CA PHE A 246 -2.31 -8.68 6.64
C PHE A 246 -1.07 -7.76 6.64
N LYS A 247 0.14 -8.31 6.73
CA LYS A 247 1.41 -7.56 6.72
C LYS A 247 1.55 -6.66 5.48
N ILE A 248 1.11 -7.16 4.31
CA ILE A 248 1.12 -6.43 3.04
C ILE A 248 0.19 -5.21 3.06
N GLN A 249 -0.87 -5.26 3.87
CA GLN A 249 -1.92 -4.25 3.95
C GLN A 249 -1.73 -3.27 5.13
N LEU A 250 -0.83 -3.59 6.05
CA LEU A 250 -0.61 -2.86 7.29
C LEU A 250 -0.04 -1.46 7.05
N SER A 251 -0.74 -0.43 7.52
CA SER A 251 -0.28 0.95 7.54
C SER A 251 0.10 1.39 8.96
N ARG A 252 1.37 1.15 9.32
CA ARG A 252 1.92 1.56 10.63
C ARG A 252 1.79 3.06 10.89
N LYS A 253 1.98 3.90 9.86
CA LYS A 253 1.84 5.36 9.98
C LYS A 253 0.44 5.80 10.42
N ILE A 254 -0.59 5.05 10.05
CA ILE A 254 -1.97 5.35 10.46
C ILE A 254 -2.30 4.68 11.80
N LEU A 255 -1.90 3.42 11.99
CA LEU A 255 -2.32 2.64 13.15
C LEU A 255 -1.51 2.92 14.42
N ASP A 256 -0.21 3.24 14.31
CA ASP A 256 0.68 3.42 15.46
C ASP A 256 0.21 4.49 16.46
N PRO A 257 -0.29 5.67 16.02
CA PRO A 257 -0.89 6.67 16.90
C PRO A 257 -2.13 6.20 17.67
N HIS A 258 -2.73 5.07 17.26
CA HIS A 258 -3.99 4.55 17.82
C HIS A 258 -3.82 3.19 18.53
N LEU A 259 -2.59 2.70 18.73
CA LEU A 259 -2.36 1.37 19.32
C LEU A 259 -2.96 1.22 20.73
N ALA A 260 -2.97 2.29 21.53
CA ALA A 260 -3.56 2.25 22.86
C ALA A 260 -5.06 1.95 22.85
N THR A 261 -5.79 2.46 21.85
CA THR A 261 -7.23 2.24 21.71
C THR A 261 -7.56 0.96 20.95
N LEU A 262 -6.73 0.59 19.95
CA LEU A 262 -6.92 -0.63 19.15
C LEU A 262 -6.51 -1.90 19.90
N LEU A 263 -5.48 -1.81 20.75
CA LEU A 263 -4.92 -2.91 21.53
C LEU A 263 -4.98 -2.60 23.03
N PRO A 264 -6.18 -2.48 23.63
CA PRO A 264 -6.30 -2.36 25.08
C PRO A 264 -5.66 -3.56 25.76
N ILE A 265 -4.80 -3.31 26.75
CA ILE A 265 -4.04 -4.36 27.45
C ILE A 265 -5.05 -5.25 28.20
N SER A 266 -5.23 -6.48 27.72
CA SER A 266 -6.20 -7.45 28.23
C SER A 266 -5.59 -8.85 28.24
N ALA A 267 -6.01 -9.69 29.20
CA ALA A 267 -5.64 -11.11 29.24
C ALA A 267 -6.47 -11.99 28.28
N ALA A 268 -7.57 -11.45 27.73
CA ALA A 268 -8.44 -12.14 26.78
C ALA A 268 -8.66 -11.26 25.53
N PRO A 269 -7.62 -11.06 24.71
CA PRO A 269 -7.74 -10.29 23.49
C PRO A 269 -8.60 -11.01 22.44
N THR A 270 -9.20 -10.24 21.54
CA THR A 270 -9.91 -10.77 20.38
C THR A 270 -8.93 -11.30 19.33
N GLN A 271 -9.41 -12.15 18.42
CA GLN A 271 -8.62 -12.62 17.27
C GLN A 271 -8.09 -11.45 16.40
N ALA A 272 -8.90 -10.40 16.20
CA ALA A 272 -8.47 -9.21 15.47
C ALA A 272 -7.32 -8.47 16.17
N GLN A 273 -7.41 -8.34 17.50
CA GLN A 273 -6.34 -7.72 18.30
C GLN A 273 -5.06 -8.55 18.26
N MET A 274 -5.18 -9.88 18.33
CA MET A 274 -4.04 -10.77 18.17
C MET A 274 -3.43 -10.64 16.76
N LEU A 275 -4.24 -10.68 15.69
CA LEU A 275 -3.75 -10.52 14.32
C LEU A 275 -2.98 -9.20 14.14
N LEU A 276 -3.54 -8.07 14.60
CA LEU A 276 -2.87 -6.78 14.53
C LEU A 276 -1.55 -6.76 15.33
N ALA A 277 -1.58 -7.21 16.58
CA ALA A 277 -0.41 -7.17 17.45
C ALA A 277 0.71 -8.10 16.96
N LEU A 278 0.37 -9.31 16.52
CA LEU A 278 1.33 -10.27 15.96
C LEU A 278 1.96 -9.73 14.67
N THR A 279 1.15 -9.15 13.77
CA THR A 279 1.66 -8.57 12.52
C THR A 279 2.62 -7.41 12.77
N ILE A 280 2.31 -6.55 13.75
CA ILE A 280 3.23 -5.48 14.17
C ILE A 280 4.52 -6.05 14.78
N ALA A 281 4.38 -7.08 15.61
CA ALA A 281 5.51 -7.73 16.28
C ALA A 281 6.35 -8.61 15.36
N ASP A 282 5.88 -8.96 14.17
CA ASP A 282 6.60 -9.73 13.15
C ASP A 282 7.46 -8.84 12.22
N GLY A 283 7.21 -7.54 12.10
CA GLY A 283 7.95 -6.65 11.18
C GLY A 283 9.45 -6.47 11.50
N ASP A 284 10.24 -5.85 10.63
CA ASP A 284 11.73 -5.87 10.71
C ASP A 284 12.38 -4.97 11.79
N GLY A 285 11.59 -4.41 12.73
CA GLY A 285 12.05 -3.45 13.74
C GLY A 285 11.88 -3.89 15.19
N SER A 286 12.24 -3.04 16.15
CA SER A 286 11.89 -3.29 17.55
C SER A 286 10.36 -3.32 17.73
N VAL A 287 9.84 -4.27 18.51
CA VAL A 287 8.41 -4.30 18.83
C VAL A 287 8.06 -3.04 19.65
N PRO A 288 7.05 -2.25 19.24
CA PRO A 288 6.62 -1.10 20.03
C PRO A 288 6.27 -1.49 21.47
N SER A 289 6.62 -0.64 22.44
CA SER A 289 6.46 -0.95 23.87
C SER A 289 5.03 -1.35 24.25
N HIS A 290 4.03 -0.62 23.74
CA HIS A 290 2.61 -0.92 23.97
C HIS A 290 2.20 -2.29 23.40
N VAL A 291 2.66 -2.62 22.19
CA VAL A 291 2.37 -3.92 21.54
C VAL A 291 3.06 -5.05 22.29
N ARG A 292 4.31 -4.83 22.74
CA ARG A 292 5.05 -5.77 23.57
C ARG A 292 4.31 -6.04 24.88
N GLU A 293 3.85 -5.01 25.57
CA GLU A 293 3.09 -5.15 26.82
C GLU A 293 1.77 -5.89 26.61
N PHE A 294 1.02 -5.55 25.56
CA PHE A 294 -0.19 -6.24 25.16
C PHE A 294 0.06 -7.75 24.92
N LEU A 295 1.08 -8.10 24.14
CA LEU A 295 1.41 -9.50 23.84
C LEU A 295 1.90 -10.26 25.07
N ILE A 296 2.67 -9.63 25.96
CA ILE A 296 3.08 -10.25 27.23
C ILE A 296 1.85 -10.54 28.09
N LYS A 297 0.89 -9.60 28.16
CA LYS A 297 -0.35 -9.81 28.92
C LYS A 297 -1.19 -10.93 28.30
N ALA A 298 -1.31 -10.96 26.97
CA ALA A 298 -2.02 -12.01 26.23
C ALA A 298 -1.41 -13.40 26.45
N ALA A 299 -0.08 -13.50 26.54
CA ALA A 299 0.60 -14.75 26.85
C ALA A 299 0.37 -15.25 28.30
N GLY A 300 -0.19 -14.43 29.19
CA GLY A 300 -0.37 -14.75 30.62
C GLY A 300 0.66 -14.13 31.56
N GLY A 301 1.52 -13.23 31.05
CA GLY A 301 2.51 -12.48 31.84
C GLY A 301 3.96 -12.88 31.56
N THR A 302 4.89 -12.31 32.32
CA THR A 302 6.35 -12.44 32.12
C THR A 302 6.92 -13.84 32.41
N ALA A 303 6.17 -14.66 33.17
CA ALA A 303 6.52 -16.04 33.45
C ALA A 303 6.13 -17.01 32.31
N SER A 304 5.28 -16.59 31.38
CA SER A 304 4.82 -17.42 30.28
C SER A 304 5.92 -17.70 29.26
N ARG A 305 5.83 -18.86 28.59
CA ARG A 305 6.76 -19.32 27.54
C ARG A 305 6.06 -19.72 26.24
N ALA A 306 4.74 -19.57 26.19
CA ALA A 306 3.89 -19.88 25.04
C ALA A 306 2.63 -19.00 25.12
N PHE A 307 1.92 -18.80 24.01
CA PHE A 307 0.59 -18.21 24.07
C PHE A 307 -0.46 -19.27 24.46
N PRO A 308 -1.53 -18.91 25.20
CA PRO A 308 -2.62 -19.82 25.48
C PRO A 308 -3.26 -20.38 24.19
N ALA A 309 -3.55 -21.68 24.17
CA ALA A 309 -4.15 -22.35 23.02
C ALA A 309 -5.47 -21.68 22.55
N ALA A 310 -6.25 -21.12 23.47
CA ALA A 310 -7.50 -20.41 23.17
C ALA A 310 -7.31 -19.16 22.26
N LEU A 311 -6.09 -18.63 22.17
CA LEU A 311 -5.76 -17.51 21.28
C LEU A 311 -5.50 -17.96 19.83
N ASN A 312 -5.44 -19.27 19.56
CA ASN A 312 -5.27 -19.84 18.20
C ASN A 312 -4.14 -19.20 17.39
N VAL A 313 -3.02 -18.87 18.04
CA VAL A 313 -1.90 -18.14 17.41
C VAL A 313 -1.34 -18.89 16.21
N GLY A 314 -1.31 -20.23 16.22
CA GLY A 314 -0.86 -21.03 15.08
C GLY A 314 -1.70 -20.85 13.81
N THR A 315 -2.98 -20.53 13.93
CA THR A 315 -3.84 -20.24 12.77
C THR A 315 -3.55 -18.85 12.21
N LEU A 316 -3.35 -17.86 13.09
CA LEU A 316 -3.04 -16.49 12.69
C LEU A 316 -1.61 -16.35 12.16
N PHE A 317 -0.66 -17.10 12.73
CA PHE A 317 0.76 -17.04 12.44
C PHE A 317 1.34 -18.45 12.22
N PRO A 318 1.13 -19.03 11.01
CA PRO A 318 1.55 -20.40 10.70
C PRO A 318 3.06 -20.65 10.81
N ASN A 319 3.87 -19.59 10.71
CA ASN A 319 5.33 -19.64 10.86
C ASN A 319 5.78 -19.94 12.31
N GLY A 320 4.85 -19.94 13.27
CA GLY A 320 5.08 -20.33 14.66
C GLY A 320 5.39 -19.17 15.59
N GLU A 321 4.89 -19.24 16.82
CA GLU A 321 4.97 -18.15 17.81
C GLU A 321 6.35 -17.89 18.40
N GLY A 322 7.33 -18.76 18.17
CA GLY A 322 8.66 -18.71 18.80
C GLY A 322 9.40 -17.40 18.56
N LEU A 323 9.37 -16.89 17.32
CA LEU A 323 9.99 -15.61 16.95
C LEU A 323 9.36 -14.44 17.71
N ILE A 324 8.04 -14.44 17.85
CA ILE A 324 7.32 -13.38 18.57
C ILE A 324 7.65 -13.44 20.06
N LEU A 325 7.58 -14.63 20.67
CA LEU A 325 7.91 -14.85 22.08
C LEU A 325 9.33 -14.39 22.40
N GLU A 326 10.28 -14.68 21.52
CA GLU A 326 11.66 -14.21 21.63
C GLU A 326 11.74 -12.68 21.61
N ARG A 327 11.10 -12.04 20.63
CA ARG A 327 11.12 -10.58 20.47
C ARG A 327 10.43 -9.82 21.59
N ILE A 328 9.43 -10.41 22.25
CA ILE A 328 8.80 -9.84 23.44
C ILE A 328 9.49 -10.25 24.75
N GLY A 329 10.53 -11.09 24.70
CA GLY A 329 11.32 -11.50 25.87
C GLY A 329 10.64 -12.55 26.75
N LEU A 330 9.77 -13.38 26.17
CA LEU A 330 9.14 -14.54 26.79
C LEU A 330 9.73 -15.87 26.31
N SER A 331 10.73 -15.87 25.43
CA SER A 331 11.47 -17.09 25.08
C SER A 331 12.58 -17.37 26.09
N ASP A 332 12.90 -18.65 26.28
CA ASP A 332 14.13 -19.07 26.98
C ASP A 332 15.40 -18.79 26.13
N LYS A 333 15.22 -18.52 24.82
CA LYS A 333 16.26 -18.01 23.92
C LYS A 333 16.40 -16.49 24.10
N ALA A 334 17.63 -15.99 24.10
CA ALA A 334 17.88 -14.55 24.19
C ALA A 334 17.41 -13.84 22.90
N PRO A 335 16.77 -12.66 22.98
CA PRO A 335 16.29 -11.96 21.78
C PRO A 335 17.40 -11.63 20.78
N PRO A 336 17.08 -11.38 19.49
CA PRO A 336 18.04 -10.80 18.56
C PRO A 336 18.40 -9.39 19.03
N ALA A 337 19.64 -8.96 18.80
CA ALA A 337 20.04 -7.58 19.11
C ALA A 337 19.26 -6.60 18.21
N PRO A 338 18.73 -5.48 18.75
CA PRO A 338 18.04 -4.48 17.93
C PRO A 338 18.97 -3.92 16.84
N GLY A 339 18.51 -3.92 15.59
CA GLY A 339 19.22 -3.29 14.46
C GLY A 339 20.24 -4.18 13.73
N VAL A 340 20.31 -5.47 14.03
CA VAL A 340 21.13 -6.41 13.24
C VAL A 340 20.23 -7.20 12.30
N THR A 341 20.06 -6.71 11.07
CA THR A 341 19.65 -7.55 9.94
C THR A 341 20.85 -8.43 9.59
N ILE A 342 20.89 -9.67 10.11
CA ILE A 342 21.86 -10.65 9.64
C ILE A 342 21.27 -11.31 8.40
N ASP A 343 21.32 -10.60 7.27
CA ASP A 343 21.41 -11.32 6.01
C ASP A 343 22.75 -12.06 6.05
N GLY A 344 22.78 -13.32 5.60
CA GLY A 344 23.96 -14.18 5.62
C GLY A 344 25.12 -13.69 4.73
N ASN A 345 25.29 -12.39 4.55
CA ASN A 345 26.33 -11.74 3.79
C ASN A 345 26.59 -10.35 4.40
N ALA A 346 27.51 -10.28 5.37
CA ALA A 346 27.91 -9.04 6.04
C ALA A 346 29.27 -8.56 5.52
N ASP A 347 29.40 -7.26 5.21
CA ASP A 347 30.67 -6.58 4.97
C ASP A 347 31.36 -6.30 6.33
N LEU A 348 32.05 -7.31 6.85
CA LEU A 348 32.75 -7.23 8.14
C LEU A 348 34.11 -6.52 8.05
N ASN A 349 34.60 -6.23 6.84
CA ASN A 349 35.84 -5.51 6.58
C ASN A 349 35.66 -4.03 6.26
N HIS A 350 34.41 -3.59 6.04
CA HIS A 350 34.05 -2.25 5.55
C HIS A 350 34.76 -1.92 4.23
N ASP A 351 34.93 -2.92 3.36
CA ASP A 351 35.54 -2.73 2.03
C ASP A 351 34.50 -2.47 0.94
N GLY A 352 33.22 -2.41 1.31
CA GLY A 352 32.08 -2.24 0.42
C GLY A 352 31.55 -3.55 -0.17
N LYS A 353 32.03 -4.71 0.28
CA LYS A 353 31.61 -6.04 -0.21
C LYS A 353 31.04 -6.90 0.90
N ASN A 354 29.80 -7.33 0.72
CA ASN A 354 29.17 -8.33 1.57
C ASN A 354 29.71 -9.73 1.24
N GLU A 355 30.89 -10.09 1.76
CA GLU A 355 31.57 -11.36 1.47
C GLU A 355 31.72 -12.30 2.67
N SER A 356 31.33 -11.88 3.88
CA SER A 356 31.40 -12.73 5.08
C SER A 356 30.05 -13.37 5.41
N HIS A 357 29.97 -14.69 5.26
CA HIS A 357 28.80 -15.49 5.64
C HIS A 357 28.79 -15.79 7.14
N ILE A 358 27.71 -15.38 7.81
CA ILE A 358 27.43 -15.70 9.22
C ILE A 358 26.25 -16.66 9.27
N ASP A 359 26.49 -17.84 9.83
CA ASP A 359 25.44 -18.78 10.20
C ASP A 359 24.75 -18.24 11.45
N VAL A 360 23.53 -17.72 11.25
CA VAL A 360 22.72 -17.12 12.31
C VAL A 360 22.28 -18.21 13.28
N ASN A 361 22.79 -18.15 14.50
CA ASN A 361 22.39 -19.06 15.58
C ASN A 361 22.51 -18.36 16.94
N PRO A 362 21.54 -17.49 17.30
CA PRO A 362 21.63 -16.71 18.52
C PRO A 362 21.52 -17.58 19.78
N HIS A 363 22.47 -17.44 20.70
CA HIS A 363 22.46 -18.16 21.99
C HIS A 363 23.30 -17.45 23.05
N LYS A 364 23.09 -17.81 24.33
CA LYS A 364 23.97 -17.39 25.42
C LYS A 364 25.13 -18.37 25.56
N ALA A 365 26.32 -17.84 25.83
CA ALA A 365 27.47 -18.64 26.17
C ALA A 365 28.21 -18.04 27.37
N LYS A 366 29.02 -18.85 28.04
CA LYS A 366 29.97 -18.43 29.06
C LYS A 366 31.39 -18.54 28.55
N VAL A 367 32.21 -17.56 28.89
CA VAL A 367 33.64 -17.55 28.58
C VAL A 367 34.38 -18.59 29.43
N THR A 368 35.10 -19.50 28.80
CA THR A 368 35.87 -20.55 29.48
C THR A 368 37.32 -20.16 29.75
N ALA A 369 37.87 -19.20 29.00
CA ALA A 369 39.23 -18.68 29.16
C ALA A 369 39.36 -17.68 30.34
N HIS A 370 40.54 -17.58 30.95
CA HIS A 370 40.82 -16.58 31.99
C HIS A 370 40.62 -15.14 31.50
N VAL A 371 41.10 -14.86 30.28
CA VAL A 371 40.87 -13.61 29.54
C VAL A 371 40.67 -13.97 28.07
N LEU A 372 39.58 -13.49 27.47
CA LEU A 372 39.22 -13.68 26.07
C LEU A 372 39.19 -12.31 25.36
N ASN A 373 39.99 -12.15 24.32
CA ASN A 373 39.99 -10.93 23.52
C ASN A 373 38.76 -10.86 22.62
N VAL A 374 38.07 -9.72 22.64
CA VAL A 374 37.03 -9.34 21.69
C VAL A 374 37.69 -8.54 20.57
N ARG A 375 37.45 -8.95 19.33
CA ARG A 375 38.12 -8.42 18.15
C ARG A 375 37.16 -7.75 17.20
N GLU A 376 37.66 -6.80 16.43
CA GLU A 376 36.90 -6.10 15.39
C GLU A 376 36.50 -7.02 14.23
N ARG A 377 37.33 -8.03 13.90
CA ARG A 377 37.08 -8.98 12.81
C ARG A 377 37.33 -10.42 13.25
N ALA A 378 36.80 -11.38 12.51
CA ALA A 378 36.94 -12.83 12.73
C ALA A 378 38.35 -13.36 12.35
N THR A 379 39.41 -12.75 12.88
CA THR A 379 40.81 -13.14 12.64
C THR A 379 41.68 -12.79 13.86
N THR A 380 42.76 -13.56 14.08
CA THR A 380 43.71 -13.31 15.18
C THR A 380 44.60 -12.09 14.96
N SER A 381 44.69 -11.60 13.72
CA SER A 381 45.47 -10.41 13.34
C SER A 381 44.72 -9.08 13.49
N SER A 382 43.40 -9.10 13.70
CA SER A 382 42.62 -7.85 13.81
C SER A 382 42.75 -7.19 15.17
N HIS A 383 42.45 -5.89 15.20
CA HIS A 383 42.47 -5.08 16.41
C HIS A 383 41.59 -5.66 17.53
N VAL A 384 42.10 -5.61 18.76
CA VAL A 384 41.38 -6.01 19.97
C VAL A 384 40.59 -4.81 20.46
N ILE A 385 39.26 -4.92 20.45
CA ILE A 385 38.35 -3.85 20.85
C ILE A 385 37.90 -3.97 22.32
N GLY A 386 38.22 -5.09 22.98
CA GLY A 386 37.93 -5.31 24.38
C GLY A 386 38.35 -6.70 24.87
N THR A 387 38.04 -7.00 26.14
CA THR A 387 38.33 -8.30 26.75
C THR A 387 37.19 -8.76 27.64
N LEU A 388 36.96 -10.07 27.69
CA LEU A 388 36.00 -10.73 28.56
C LEU A 388 36.73 -11.64 29.54
N LYS A 389 36.28 -11.68 30.80
CA LYS A 389 36.85 -12.56 31.84
C LYS A 389 36.17 -13.92 31.84
N LYS A 390 36.81 -14.92 32.47
CA LYS A 390 36.19 -16.23 32.73
C LYS A 390 34.83 -16.07 33.38
N ASP A 391 33.89 -16.91 32.97
CA ASP A 391 32.49 -16.95 33.41
C ASP A 391 31.65 -15.73 32.99
N ALA A 392 32.22 -14.77 32.24
CA ALA A 392 31.44 -13.70 31.63
C ALA A 392 30.40 -14.30 30.68
N ALA A 393 29.15 -13.85 30.84
CA ALA A 393 28.07 -14.21 29.94
C ALA A 393 28.16 -13.35 28.67
N VAL A 394 28.08 -14.00 27.51
CA VAL A 394 28.03 -13.33 26.20
C VAL A 394 26.79 -13.74 25.44
N ARG A 395 26.34 -12.84 24.55
CA ARG A 395 25.28 -13.12 23.58
C ARG A 395 25.93 -13.35 22.24
N VAL A 396 25.89 -14.58 21.76
CA VAL A 396 26.31 -14.95 20.41
C VAL A 396 25.15 -14.67 19.47
N ALA A 397 25.40 -13.96 18.39
CA ALA A 397 24.44 -13.64 17.33
C ALA A 397 24.51 -14.65 16.17
N GLY A 398 25.68 -15.22 15.94
CA GLY A 398 25.93 -16.23 14.91
C GLY A 398 27.40 -16.62 14.89
N SER A 399 27.76 -17.53 13.99
CA SER A 399 29.15 -17.98 13.82
C SER A 399 29.59 -17.85 12.37
N THR A 400 30.90 -17.71 12.13
CA THR A 400 31.44 -17.84 10.78
C THR A 400 31.18 -19.24 10.23
N ARG A 401 31.08 -19.41 8.91
CA ARG A 401 30.84 -20.71 8.25
C ARG A 401 31.73 -21.87 8.73
N ASN A 402 32.98 -21.57 9.10
CA ASN A 402 33.93 -22.57 9.61
C ASN A 402 33.79 -22.85 11.12
N GLY A 403 32.85 -22.19 11.81
CA GLY A 403 32.57 -22.31 13.24
C GLY A 403 33.65 -21.77 14.17
N HIS A 404 34.75 -21.21 13.66
CA HIS A 404 35.91 -20.82 14.47
C HIS A 404 35.71 -19.50 15.25
N TRP A 405 34.83 -18.63 14.76
CA TRP A 405 34.52 -17.34 15.36
C TRP A 405 33.04 -17.20 15.62
N SER A 406 32.72 -16.66 16.79
CA SER A 406 31.38 -16.28 17.20
C SER A 406 31.27 -14.76 17.14
N MET A 407 30.23 -14.27 16.47
CA MET A 407 29.84 -12.87 16.47
C MET A 407 29.03 -12.59 17.74
N ILE A 408 29.43 -11.57 18.51
CA ILE A 408 28.79 -11.19 19.77
C ILE A 408 28.39 -9.71 19.76
N ASP A 409 27.38 -9.39 20.56
CA ASP A 409 27.12 -8.01 20.98
C ASP A 409 28.08 -7.66 22.13
N PHE A 410 28.90 -6.63 21.93
CA PHE A 410 29.87 -6.12 22.88
C PHE A 410 29.64 -4.61 23.06
N ASP A 411 28.94 -4.25 24.14
CA ASP A 411 28.58 -2.87 24.50
C ASP A 411 27.86 -2.10 23.37
N GLY A 412 26.94 -2.77 22.66
CA GLY A 412 26.19 -2.18 21.55
C GLY A 412 26.97 -2.09 20.24
N LYS A 413 28.16 -2.71 20.16
CA LYS A 413 28.96 -2.88 18.95
C LYS A 413 29.07 -4.36 18.59
N VAL A 414 29.29 -4.64 17.31
CA VAL A 414 29.63 -6.00 16.86
C VAL A 414 31.07 -6.32 17.24
N GLY A 415 31.28 -7.46 17.88
CA GLY A 415 32.60 -8.00 18.19
C GLY A 415 32.71 -9.48 17.84
N PHE A 416 33.93 -9.95 17.64
CA PHE A 416 34.24 -11.34 17.33
C PHE A 416 35.11 -11.96 18.42
N VAL A 417 34.75 -13.16 18.83
CA VAL A 417 35.52 -13.98 19.78
C VAL A 417 35.73 -15.37 19.22
N SER A 418 36.80 -16.05 19.62
CA SER A 418 36.99 -17.44 19.20
C SER A 418 35.97 -18.35 19.88
N THR A 419 35.20 -19.09 19.08
CA THR A 419 34.15 -20.01 19.54
C THR A 419 34.70 -21.06 20.52
N HIS A 420 35.97 -21.43 20.38
CA HIS A 420 36.63 -22.41 21.25
C HIS A 420 36.58 -22.03 22.74
N TYR A 421 36.53 -20.73 23.05
CA TYR A 421 36.47 -20.23 24.42
C TYR A 421 35.06 -19.93 24.91
N LEU A 422 34.04 -20.37 24.17
CA LEU A 422 32.65 -20.24 24.54
C LEU A 422 32.07 -21.62 24.86
N LYS A 423 31.40 -21.71 26.00
CA LYS A 423 30.54 -22.86 26.35
C LYS A 423 29.10 -22.38 26.34
N GLN A 424 28.27 -22.98 25.49
CA GLN A 424 26.83 -22.69 25.46
C GLN A 424 26.24 -22.89 26.88
N ALA A 425 25.48 -21.89 27.32
CA ALA A 425 24.95 -21.80 28.67
C ALA A 425 23.71 -22.66 28.88
#